data_AF-A0A522VFE7-F1
#
_entry.id   AF-A0A522VFE7-F1
#
_cell.length_a   1.000
_cell.length_b   1.000
_cell.length_c   1.000
_cell.angle_alpha   90.00
_cell.angle_beta   90.00
_cell.angle_gamma   90.00
#
_symmetry.space_group_name_H-M   'P 1'
#
loop_
_entity.id
_entity.type
_entity.pdbx_description
1 polymer ?
#
loop_
_entity_poly.entity_id
_entity_poly.type
_entity_poly.pdbx_seq_one_letter_code
_entity_poly.pdbx_strand_id
1 'polypeptide(L)'
;MLSRFRDATIAQYLYSMAGLVIVGFVAVMAIYLQTRTSQDRAFVQHMEGLSGLREAVALDFLLIKARYSEKEFIIRPDDKYVADMNKVFSLLDKTIGRAGLMFIGDVERQDIDVIGRSAKAYASHWDSFVANHRRLGMTGESGLRKNFDSASRAISTGFAT
;
A
#
# COMPACT_ATOMS: atom_id res chain seq x y z
N MET A 1 22.30 23.32 -59.22
CA MET A 1 22.89 21.96 -59.26
C MET A 1 22.03 20.97 -60.08
N LEU A 2 21.54 21.37 -61.26
CA LEU A 2 20.61 20.55 -62.08
C LEU A 2 21.22 20.05 -63.41
N SER A 3 22.49 20.33 -63.69
CA SER A 3 23.16 19.89 -64.92
C SER A 3 23.76 18.48 -64.86
N ARG A 4 23.77 17.83 -63.69
CA ARG A 4 24.39 16.50 -63.50
C ARG A 4 23.48 15.31 -63.84
N PHE A 5 22.19 15.57 -64.09
CA PHE A 5 21.19 14.54 -64.40
C PHE A 5 20.98 14.31 -65.89
N ARG A 6 21.69 15.03 -66.78
CA ARG A 6 21.44 14.93 -68.23
C ARG A 6 22.18 13.78 -68.92
N ASP A 7 23.25 13.27 -68.31
CA ASP A 7 24.11 12.22 -68.89
C ASP A 7 24.10 10.90 -68.07
N ALA A 8 23.12 10.73 -67.18
CA ALA A 8 23.04 9.57 -66.32
C ALA A 8 22.49 8.35 -67.05
N THR A 9 23.23 7.25 -67.06
CA THR A 9 22.79 5.97 -67.63
C THR A 9 21.66 5.38 -66.79
N ILE A 10 20.75 4.60 -67.39
CA ILE A 10 19.59 3.98 -66.69
C ILE A 10 20.00 3.24 -65.40
N ALA A 11 21.18 2.62 -65.39
CA ALA A 11 21.75 1.97 -64.20
C ALA A 11 21.99 2.93 -63.01
N GLN A 12 22.42 4.18 -63.26
CA GLN A 12 22.64 5.18 -62.20
C GLN A 12 21.32 5.64 -61.55
N TYR A 13 20.24 5.70 -62.34
CA TYR A 13 18.90 5.94 -61.79
C TYR A 13 18.45 4.76 -60.92
N LEU A 14 18.73 3.52 -61.33
CA LEU A 14 18.40 2.32 -60.55
C LEU A 14 19.15 2.29 -59.21
N TYR A 15 20.45 2.60 -59.19
CA TYR A 15 21.24 2.65 -57.96
C TYR A 15 20.84 3.79 -57.01
N SER A 16 20.52 4.96 -57.54
CA SER A 16 20.06 6.09 -56.71
C SER A 16 18.69 5.82 -56.08
N MET A 17 17.77 5.16 -56.81
CA MET A 17 16.48 4.74 -56.28
C MET A 17 16.64 3.67 -55.19
N ALA A 18 17.48 2.65 -55.42
CA ALA A 18 17.77 1.62 -54.43
C ALA A 18 18.41 2.22 -53.16
N GLY A 19 19.35 3.15 -53.32
CA GLY A 19 19.98 3.86 -52.20
C GLY A 19 18.98 4.66 -51.38
N LEU A 20 18.04 5.35 -52.03
CA LEU A 20 17.00 6.14 -51.35
C LEU A 20 16.08 5.25 -50.50
N VAL A 21 15.71 4.07 -51.00
CA VAL A 21 14.90 3.10 -50.25
C VAL A 21 15.65 2.62 -49.00
N ILE A 22 16.93 2.27 -49.13
CA ILE A 22 17.75 1.82 -48.00
C ILE A 22 17.87 2.92 -46.93
N VAL A 23 18.11 4.16 -47.32
CA VAL A 23 18.18 5.30 -46.39
C VAL A 23 16.84 5.48 -45.66
N GLY A 24 15.71 5.32 -46.35
CA GLY A 24 14.38 5.34 -45.75
C GLY A 24 14.20 4.25 -44.68
N PHE A 25 14.61 3.01 -44.98
CA PHE A 25 14.56 1.91 -44.01
C PHE A 25 15.46 2.14 -42.80
N VAL A 26 16.66 2.69 -42.99
CA VAL A 26 17.58 3.03 -41.89
C VAL A 26 16.99 4.14 -41.02
N ALA A 27 16.36 5.16 -41.61
CA ALA A 27 15.69 6.22 -40.87
C ALA A 27 14.51 5.69 -40.05
N VAL A 28 13.65 4.85 -40.63
CA VAL A 28 12.54 4.19 -39.92
C VAL A 28 13.07 3.29 -38.80
N MET A 29 14.14 2.54 -39.03
CA MET A 29 14.77 1.71 -38.01
C MET A 29 15.35 2.54 -36.86
N ALA A 30 16.03 3.66 -37.16
CA ALA A 30 16.57 4.56 -36.14
C ALA A 30 15.43 5.17 -35.28
N ILE A 31 14.35 5.63 -35.92
CA ILE A 31 13.15 6.14 -35.24
C ILE A 31 12.52 5.04 -34.38
N TYR A 32 12.42 3.81 -34.89
CA TYR A 32 11.88 2.66 -34.16
C TYR A 32 12.70 2.34 -32.90
N LEU A 33 14.03 2.31 -33.02
CA LEU A 33 14.93 2.06 -31.88
C LEU A 33 14.82 3.16 -30.81
N GLN A 34 14.74 4.43 -31.24
CA GLN A 34 14.59 5.57 -30.34
C GLN A 34 13.21 5.62 -29.67
N THR A 35 12.17 5.20 -30.41
CA THR A 35 10.79 5.07 -29.91
C THR A 35 10.70 3.97 -28.86
N ARG A 36 11.33 2.81 -29.10
CA ARG A 36 11.37 1.69 -28.14
C ARG A 36 11.97 2.12 -26.80
N THR A 37 13.09 2.84 -26.81
CA THR A 37 13.72 3.34 -25.57
C THR A 37 12.90 4.39 -24.83
N SER A 38 12.01 5.11 -25.54
CA SER A 38 11.17 6.16 -24.95
C SER A 38 9.87 5.60 -24.38
N GLN A 39 9.31 4.55 -24.98
CA GLN A 39 8.09 3.89 -24.50
C GLN A 39 8.31 3.13 -23.19
N ASP A 40 9.46 2.47 -23.01
CA ASP A 40 9.76 1.72 -21.79
C ASP A 40 9.79 2.63 -20.55
N ARG A 41 10.29 3.87 -20.68
CA ARG A 41 10.35 4.83 -19.55
C ARG A 41 8.99 5.43 -19.20
N ALA A 42 8.17 5.75 -20.20
CA ALA A 42 6.82 6.27 -19.97
C ALA A 42 5.90 5.23 -19.34
N PHE A 43 6.03 3.97 -19.76
CA PHE A 43 5.28 2.85 -19.18
C PHE A 43 5.67 2.58 -17.73
N VAL A 44 6.97 2.56 -17.41
CA VAL A 44 7.47 2.38 -16.04
C VAL A 44 7.00 3.52 -15.13
N GLN A 45 7.10 4.78 -15.54
CA GLN A 45 6.63 5.92 -14.74
C GLN A 45 5.12 5.87 -14.47
N HIS A 46 4.30 5.45 -15.44
CA HIS A 46 2.86 5.27 -15.23
C HIS A 46 2.56 4.10 -14.28
N MET A 47 3.31 3.01 -14.33
CA MET A 47 3.15 1.90 -13.39
C MET A 47 3.60 2.25 -11.97
N GLU A 48 4.69 3.00 -11.81
CA GLU A 48 5.20 3.45 -10.51
C GLU A 48 4.18 4.34 -9.80
N GLY A 49 3.61 5.33 -10.48
CA GLY A 49 2.57 6.21 -9.91
C GLY A 49 1.31 5.44 -9.46
N LEU A 50 0.88 4.45 -10.25
CA LEU A 50 -0.25 3.59 -9.88
C LEU A 50 0.06 2.66 -8.70
N SER A 51 1.31 2.20 -8.58
CA SER A 51 1.74 1.35 -7.47
C SER A 51 1.76 2.09 -6.13
N GLY A 52 2.24 3.33 -6.11
CA GLY A 52 2.21 4.19 -4.93
C GLY A 52 0.78 4.51 -4.47
N LEU A 53 -0.10 4.84 -5.41
CA LEU A 53 -1.52 5.09 -5.12
C LEU A 53 -2.20 3.84 -4.54
N ARG A 54 -1.89 2.65 -5.08
CA ARG A 54 -2.44 1.39 -4.58
C ARG A 54 -2.05 1.12 -3.12
N GLU A 55 -0.79 1.32 -2.76
CA GLU A 55 -0.35 1.11 -1.38
C GLU A 55 -0.94 2.17 -0.43
N ALA A 56 -1.09 3.43 -0.89
CA ALA A 56 -1.77 4.46 -0.11
C ALA A 56 -3.25 4.13 0.16
N VAL A 57 -3.99 3.66 -0.85
CA VAL A 57 -5.39 3.21 -0.69
C VAL A 57 -5.46 1.98 0.22
N ALA A 58 -4.50 1.06 0.11
CA ALA A 58 -4.44 -0.11 0.97
C ALA A 58 -4.19 0.28 2.45
N LEU A 59 -3.31 1.24 2.71
CA LEU A 59 -3.07 1.80 4.04
C LEU A 59 -4.36 2.38 4.63
N ASP A 60 -5.06 3.23 3.89
CA ASP A 60 -6.28 3.88 4.36
C ASP A 60 -7.37 2.85 4.70
N PHE A 61 -7.60 1.89 3.80
CA PHE A 61 -8.56 0.81 4.02
C PHE A 61 -8.21 -0.02 5.27
N LEU A 62 -6.94 -0.35 5.48
CA LEU A 62 -6.50 -1.12 6.65
C LEU A 62 -6.71 -0.32 7.95
N LEU A 63 -6.42 0.98 7.97
CA LEU A 63 -6.65 1.83 9.14
C LEU A 63 -8.15 1.94 9.47
N ILE A 64 -9.01 2.07 8.47
CA ILE A 64 -10.47 2.05 8.66
C ILE A 64 -10.92 0.70 9.25
N LYS A 65 -10.38 -0.41 8.74
CA LYS A 65 -10.70 -1.76 9.24
C LYS A 65 -10.20 -1.98 10.67
N ALA A 66 -9.06 -1.41 11.03
CA ALA A 66 -8.56 -1.41 12.40
C ALA A 66 -9.58 -0.71 13.31
N ARG A 67 -9.95 0.53 12.97
CA ARG A 67 -10.93 1.33 13.73
C ARG A 67 -12.30 0.65 13.82
N TYR A 68 -12.73 -0.04 12.77
CA TYR A 68 -13.95 -0.85 12.79
C TYR A 68 -13.85 -1.96 13.85
N SER A 69 -12.78 -2.74 13.82
CA SER A 69 -12.56 -3.85 14.76
C SER A 69 -12.48 -3.35 16.21
N GLU A 70 -11.83 -2.21 16.44
CA GLU A 70 -11.77 -1.56 17.75
C GLU A 70 -13.17 -1.18 18.26
N LYS A 71 -13.97 -0.51 17.42
CA LYS A 71 -15.35 -0.10 17.78
C LYS A 71 -16.23 -1.30 18.09
N GLU A 72 -16.17 -2.33 17.26
CA GLU A 72 -16.96 -3.55 17.48
C GLU A 72 -16.57 -4.25 18.78
N PHE A 73 -15.29 -4.28 19.12
CA PHE A 73 -14.83 -4.80 20.40
C PHE A 73 -15.34 -3.98 21.59
N ILE A 74 -15.41 -2.65 21.47
CA ILE A 74 -15.98 -1.80 22.54
C ILE A 74 -17.47 -2.11 22.75
N ILE A 75 -18.22 -2.27 21.66
CA ILE A 75 -19.66 -2.57 21.70
C ILE A 75 -19.91 -3.99 22.21
N ARG A 76 -19.11 -4.95 21.75
CA ARG A 76 -19.18 -6.37 22.09
C ARG A 76 -17.76 -6.92 22.25
N PRO A 77 -17.23 -6.93 23.49
CA PRO A 77 -15.90 -7.48 23.75
C PRO A 77 -15.86 -8.96 23.40
N ASP A 78 -15.16 -9.29 22.31
CA ASP A 78 -15.04 -10.65 21.77
C ASP A 78 -13.65 -10.82 21.16
N ASP A 79 -13.02 -11.97 21.42
CA ASP A 79 -11.69 -12.32 20.92
C ASP A 79 -11.64 -12.41 19.39
N LYS A 80 -12.77 -12.59 18.71
CA LYS A 80 -12.86 -12.47 17.25
C LYS A 80 -12.30 -11.14 16.75
N TYR A 81 -12.67 -10.03 17.40
CA TYR A 81 -12.22 -8.70 16.97
C TYR A 81 -10.74 -8.45 17.30
N VAL A 82 -10.22 -9.11 18.34
CA VAL A 82 -8.77 -9.15 18.62
C VAL A 82 -8.03 -9.88 17.51
N ALA A 83 -8.53 -11.03 17.07
CA ALA A 83 -7.94 -11.79 15.97
C ALA A 83 -7.99 -11.01 14.64
N ASP A 84 -9.10 -10.33 14.37
CA ASP A 84 -9.24 -9.52 13.15
C ASP A 84 -8.33 -8.28 13.17
N MET A 85 -8.18 -7.62 14.32
CA MET A 85 -7.23 -6.52 14.50
C MET A 85 -5.78 -6.99 14.26
N ASN A 86 -5.39 -8.16 14.80
CA ASN A 86 -4.05 -8.72 14.59
C ASN A 86 -3.74 -8.98 13.10
N LYS A 87 -4.73 -9.47 12.34
CA LYS A 87 -4.59 -9.61 10.88
C LYS A 87 -4.40 -8.26 10.21
N VAL A 88 -5.14 -7.24 10.64
CA VAL A 88 -5.02 -5.88 10.10
C VAL A 88 -3.62 -5.32 10.37
N PHE A 89 -3.09 -5.42 11.60
CA PHE A 89 -1.74 -4.94 11.91
C PHE A 89 -0.66 -5.68 11.14
N SER A 90 -0.79 -7.01 10.96
CA SER A 90 0.16 -7.76 10.12
C SER A 90 0.14 -7.30 8.66
N LEU A 91 -1.03 -6.98 8.11
CA LEU A 91 -1.13 -6.45 6.76
C LEU A 91 -0.61 -5.01 6.68
N LEU A 92 -0.87 -4.19 7.70
CA LEU A 92 -0.42 -2.82 7.78
C LEU A 92 1.10 -2.74 7.79
N ASP A 93 1.78 -3.54 8.63
CA ASP A 93 3.24 -3.62 8.70
C ASP A 93 3.86 -4.03 7.36
N LYS A 94 3.28 -5.03 6.68
CA LYS A 94 3.72 -5.44 5.33
C LYS A 94 3.54 -4.33 4.30
N THR A 95 2.43 -3.61 4.34
CA THR A 95 2.11 -2.52 3.40
C THR A 95 3.04 -1.33 3.61
N ILE A 96 3.30 -0.93 4.85
CA ILE A 96 4.28 0.12 5.19
C ILE A 96 5.68 -0.30 4.74
N GLY A 97 6.08 -1.56 4.96
CA GLY A 97 7.37 -2.08 4.50
C GLY A 97 7.53 -2.02 2.97
N ARG A 98 6.49 -2.35 2.19
CA ARG A 98 6.52 -2.21 0.72
C ARG A 98 6.56 -0.74 0.30
N ALA A 99 5.74 0.10 0.92
CA ALA A 99 5.70 1.53 0.65
C ALA A 99 7.08 2.18 0.85
N GLY A 100 7.76 1.86 1.96
CA GLY A 100 9.10 2.38 2.26
C GLY A 100 10.20 1.98 1.28
N LEU A 101 10.00 0.92 0.48
CA LEU A 101 10.92 0.50 -0.58
C LEU A 101 10.64 1.20 -1.93
N MET A 102 9.44 1.75 -2.13
CA MET A 102 9.02 2.37 -3.38
C MET A 102 9.28 3.87 -3.44
N PHE A 103 9.30 4.56 -2.29
CA PHE A 103 9.51 6.00 -2.26
C PHE A 103 11.01 6.36 -2.25
N ILE A 104 11.41 7.17 -3.23
CA ILE A 104 12.79 7.64 -3.43
C ILE A 104 12.98 9.05 -2.83
N GLY A 105 11.90 9.81 -2.64
CA GLY A 105 11.92 11.15 -2.06
C GLY A 105 12.04 11.16 -0.53
N ASP A 106 12.81 12.11 0.00
CA ASP A 106 13.08 12.23 1.44
C ASP A 106 11.81 12.53 2.26
N VAL A 107 10.86 13.29 1.68
CA VAL A 107 9.61 13.69 2.34
C VAL A 107 8.66 12.50 2.45
N GLU A 108 8.42 11.79 1.35
CA GLU A 108 7.53 10.62 1.32
C GLU A 108 8.07 9.49 2.22
N ARG A 109 9.40 9.36 2.30
CA ARG A 109 10.05 8.42 3.22
C ARG A 109 9.81 8.80 4.67
N GLN A 110 9.92 10.09 5.01
CA GLN A 110 9.61 10.59 6.35
C GLN A 110 8.15 10.33 6.73
N ASP A 111 7.22 10.53 5.80
CA ASP A 111 5.79 10.29 6.04
C ASP A 111 5.51 8.81 6.32
N ILE A 112 6.08 7.90 5.51
CA ILE A 112 5.95 6.45 5.75
C ILE A 112 6.55 6.04 7.09
N ASP A 113 7.68 6.63 7.50
CA ASP A 113 8.28 6.38 8.80
C ASP A 113 7.39 6.87 9.95
N VAL A 114 6.75 8.03 9.81
CA VAL A 114 5.78 8.56 10.78
C VAL A 114 4.57 7.64 10.88
N ILE A 115 4.03 7.21 9.74
CA ILE A 115 2.91 6.25 9.68
C ILE A 115 3.31 4.93 10.35
N GLY A 116 4.51 4.42 10.06
CA GLY A 116 5.05 3.19 10.65
C GLY A 116 5.17 3.25 12.16
N ARG A 117 5.73 4.35 12.70
CA ARG A 117 5.81 4.55 14.16
C ARG A 117 4.42 4.65 14.79
N SER A 118 3.52 5.41 14.17
CA SER A 118 2.15 5.62 14.68
C SER A 118 1.34 4.33 14.67
N ALA A 119 1.47 3.51 13.62
CA ALA A 119 0.84 2.20 13.53
C ALA A 119 1.32 1.25 14.64
N LYS A 120 2.63 1.21 14.91
CA LYS A 120 3.19 0.39 16.01
C LYS A 120 2.73 0.86 17.38
N ALA A 121 2.71 2.17 17.62
CA ALA A 121 2.19 2.75 18.85
C ALA A 121 0.71 2.38 19.04
N TYR A 122 -0.10 2.50 17.99
CA TYR A 122 -1.51 2.14 18.02
C TYR A 122 -1.72 0.65 18.33
N ALA A 123 -0.93 -0.25 17.72
CA ALA A 123 -0.97 -1.68 18.04
C ALA A 123 -0.63 -1.96 19.52
N SER A 124 0.38 -1.30 20.07
CA SER A 124 0.72 -1.43 21.49
C SER A 124 -0.37 -0.91 22.44
N HIS A 125 -1.04 0.19 22.05
CA HIS A 125 -2.18 0.71 22.79
C HIS A 125 -3.37 -0.25 22.75
N TRP A 126 -3.64 -0.83 21.58
CA TRP A 126 -4.66 -1.86 21.42
C TRP A 126 -4.42 -3.06 22.34
N ASP A 127 -3.20 -3.60 22.37
CA ASP A 127 -2.87 -4.75 23.23
C ASP A 127 -3.10 -4.44 24.72
N SER A 128 -2.67 -3.25 25.15
CA SER A 128 -2.89 -2.78 26.52
C SER A 128 -4.38 -2.60 26.83
N PHE A 129 -5.14 -2.07 25.86
CA PHE A 129 -6.58 -1.86 25.97
C PHE A 129 -7.35 -3.19 26.09
N VAL A 130 -7.02 -4.19 25.27
CA VAL A 130 -7.60 -5.54 25.32
C VAL A 130 -7.23 -6.23 26.64
N ALA A 131 -5.97 -6.12 27.08
CA ALA A 131 -5.53 -6.69 28.36
C ALA A 131 -6.33 -6.11 29.54
N ASN A 132 -6.55 -4.79 29.54
CA ASN A 132 -7.36 -4.13 30.57
C ASN A 132 -8.83 -4.58 30.52
N HIS A 133 -9.42 -4.72 29.33
CA HIS A 133 -10.78 -5.24 29.17
C HIS A 133 -10.92 -6.68 29.67
N ARG A 134 -9.95 -7.55 29.36
CA ARG A 134 -9.92 -8.93 29.87
C ARG A 134 -9.83 -8.98 31.40
N ARG A 135 -9.05 -8.09 32.02
CA ARG A 135 -8.96 -7.98 33.48
C ARG A 135 -10.26 -7.49 34.11
N LEU A 136 -10.90 -6.47 33.53
CA LEU A 136 -12.19 -5.96 34.00
C LEU A 136 -13.30 -7.02 33.89
N GLY A 137 -13.21 -7.88 32.87
CA GLY A 137 -14.22 -8.86 32.51
C GLY A 137 -14.91 -8.46 31.22
N MET A 138 -14.80 -9.32 30.20
CA MET A 138 -15.44 -9.12 28.89
C MET A 138 -16.97 -9.25 28.96
N THR A 139 -17.46 -9.90 30.01
CA THR A 139 -18.88 -10.05 30.34
C THR A 139 -19.12 -9.63 31.79
N GLY A 140 -20.38 -9.30 32.15
CA GLY A 140 -20.74 -9.05 33.56
C GLY A 140 -20.50 -10.25 34.49
N GLU A 141 -20.30 -11.45 33.92
CA GLU A 141 -20.05 -12.69 34.65
C GLU A 141 -18.57 -13.08 34.70
N SER A 142 -17.66 -12.18 34.36
CA SER A 142 -16.22 -12.44 34.38
C SER A 142 -15.43 -11.27 34.96
N GLY A 143 -14.16 -11.53 35.27
CA GLY A 143 -13.20 -10.54 35.71
C GLY A 143 -13.55 -9.83 37.03
N LEU A 144 -12.96 -8.64 37.20
CA LEU A 144 -13.13 -7.82 38.41
C LEU A 144 -14.58 -7.43 38.66
N ARG A 145 -15.40 -7.26 37.60
CA ARG A 145 -16.83 -6.93 37.73
C ARG A 145 -17.61 -8.02 38.48
N LYS A 146 -17.45 -9.29 38.09
CA LYS A 146 -18.11 -10.39 38.80
C LYS A 146 -17.64 -10.51 40.25
N ASN A 147 -16.34 -10.29 40.51
CA ASN A 147 -15.81 -10.35 41.86
C ASN A 147 -16.43 -9.27 42.75
N PHE A 148 -16.58 -8.05 42.22
CA PHE A 148 -17.24 -6.95 42.91
C PHE A 148 -18.72 -7.26 43.19
N ASP A 149 -19.47 -7.71 42.19
CA ASP A 149 -20.89 -8.06 42.35
C ASP A 149 -21.08 -9.19 43.38
N SER A 150 -20.20 -10.20 43.36
CA SER A 150 -20.24 -11.31 44.31
C SER A 150 -19.96 -10.83 45.74
N ALA A 151 -18.96 -9.95 45.91
CA ALA A 151 -18.64 -9.36 47.21
C ALA A 151 -19.79 -8.47 47.72
N SER A 152 -20.41 -7.66 46.86
CA SER A 152 -21.56 -6.84 47.21
C SER A 152 -22.75 -7.67 47.69
N ARG A 153 -23.07 -8.77 46.97
CA ARG A 153 -24.14 -9.71 47.39
C ARG A 153 -23.84 -10.42 48.71
N ALA A 154 -22.58 -10.79 48.94
CA ALA A 154 -22.16 -11.40 50.20
C ALA A 154 -22.33 -10.42 51.38
N ILE A 155 -21.99 -9.15 51.19
CA ILE A 155 -22.19 -8.11 52.19
C ILE A 155 -23.69 -7.89 52.45
N SER A 156 -24.51 -7.75 51.41
CA SER A 156 -25.95 -7.51 51.59
C SER A 156 -26.68 -8.66 52.29
N THR A 157 -26.25 -9.91 52.06
CA THR A 157 -26.83 -11.08 52.73
C THR A 157 -26.36 -11.19 54.18
N GLY A 158 -25.12 -10.84 54.50
CA GLY A 158 -24.61 -10.81 55.86
C GLY A 158 -25.25 -9.73 56.76
N PHE A 159 -25.84 -8.68 56.18
CA PHE A 159 -26.64 -7.69 56.93
C PHE A 159 -28.13 -8.06 57.08
N ALA A 160 -28.61 -9.11 56.40
CA ALA A 160 -30.01 -9.54 56.44
C ALA A 160 -30.29 -10.66 57.47
N THR A 161 -29.26 -11.10 58.19
CA THR A 161 -29.31 -12.02 59.35
C THR A 161 -29.01 -11.26 60.63
#